data_AF-A0A4Q1TML3-F1
#
_entry.id   AF-A0A4Q1TML3-F1
#
_cell.length_a   1.000
_cell.length_b   1.000
_cell.length_c   1.000
_cell.angle_alpha   90.00
_cell.angle_beta   90.00
_cell.angle_gamma   90.00
#
_symmetry.space_group_name_H-M   'P 1'
#
loop_
_entity.id
_entity.type
_entity.pdbx_description
1 polymer ?
#
loop_
_entity_poly.entity_id
_entity_poly.type
_entity_poly.pdbx_seq_one_letter_code
_entity_poly.pdbx_strand_id
1 'polypeptide(L)'
;MLQRPSVEHHRTAVTVFSIALLGIALSGCVSAEERRYADANTCQSFGAPYGSPAYTNCMLEQQRRRDNEELESLERTRLTTEIARDAQIMADRARRERCHRDPDRRECRR
;
A
#
# COMPACT_ATOMS: atom_id res chain seq x y z
N MET A 1 0.24 -34.11 39.29
CA MET A 1 -0.82 -33.25 38.73
C MET A 1 -0.17 -32.28 37.75
N LEU A 2 -0.23 -32.57 36.44
CA LEU A 2 0.36 -31.71 35.40
C LEU A 2 -0.70 -30.70 34.94
N GLN A 3 -0.47 -29.45 35.29
CA GLN A 3 -1.26 -28.29 34.91
C GLN A 3 -1.35 -28.16 33.37
N ARG A 4 -2.57 -28.18 32.84
CA ARG A 4 -2.94 -27.89 31.43
C ARG A 4 -3.53 -26.46 31.22
N PRO A 5 -2.96 -25.35 31.74
CA PRO A 5 -3.54 -24.02 31.51
C PRO A 5 -3.19 -23.43 30.13
N SER A 6 -2.18 -23.95 29.44
CA SER A 6 -1.60 -23.31 28.25
C SER A 6 -2.49 -23.35 26.99
N VAL A 7 -3.33 -24.39 26.83
CA VAL A 7 -4.06 -24.63 25.57
C VAL A 7 -5.28 -23.72 25.40
N GLU A 8 -5.98 -23.36 26.48
CA GLU A 8 -7.14 -22.47 26.40
C GLU A 8 -6.75 -21.02 26.16
N HIS A 9 -5.71 -20.53 26.85
CA HIS A 9 -5.21 -19.16 26.67
C HIS A 9 -4.67 -18.92 25.25
N HIS A 10 -4.08 -19.95 24.64
CA HIS A 10 -3.59 -19.85 23.28
C HIS A 10 -4.73 -19.80 22.25
N ARG A 11 -5.86 -20.50 22.51
CA ARG A 11 -7.06 -20.48 21.67
C ARG A 11 -7.79 -19.14 21.75
N THR A 12 -7.95 -18.59 22.96
CA THR A 12 -8.58 -17.27 23.14
C THR A 12 -7.72 -16.14 22.58
N ALA A 13 -6.39 -16.22 22.70
CA ALA A 13 -5.49 -15.24 22.08
C ALA A 13 -5.59 -15.27 20.54
N VAL A 14 -5.65 -16.45 19.93
CA VAL A 14 -5.78 -16.59 18.47
C VAL A 14 -7.12 -16.06 17.99
N THR A 15 -8.24 -16.37 18.66
CA THR A 15 -9.57 -15.86 18.24
C THR A 15 -9.68 -14.34 18.36
N VAL A 16 -9.18 -13.74 19.44
CA VAL A 16 -9.16 -12.29 19.61
C VAL A 16 -8.32 -11.62 18.51
N PHE A 17 -7.15 -12.18 18.20
CA PHE A 17 -6.28 -11.66 17.15
C PHE A 17 -6.92 -11.77 15.76
N SER A 18 -7.58 -12.90 15.47
CA SER A 18 -8.33 -13.07 14.21
C SER A 18 -9.49 -12.09 14.07
N ILE A 19 -10.25 -11.84 15.14
CA ILE A 19 -11.35 -10.87 15.13
C ILE A 19 -10.81 -9.44 14.93
N ALA A 20 -9.71 -9.09 15.59
CA ALA A 20 -9.07 -7.79 15.41
C ALA A 20 -8.59 -7.59 13.96
N LEU A 21 -7.93 -8.59 13.37
CA LEU A 21 -7.51 -8.56 11.96
C LEU A 21 -8.70 -8.43 11.01
N LEU A 22 -9.81 -9.11 11.28
CA LEU A 22 -11.02 -9.02 10.47
C LEU A 22 -11.65 -7.61 10.54
N GLY A 23 -11.68 -7.01 11.74
CA GLY A 23 -12.15 -5.63 11.93
C GLY A 23 -11.30 -4.60 11.19
N ILE A 24 -9.98 -4.78 11.20
CA ILE A 24 -9.05 -3.92 10.44
C ILE A 24 -9.28 -4.09 8.94
N ALA A 25 -9.41 -5.32 8.44
CA ALA A 25 -9.65 -5.58 7.02
C ALA A 25 -10.94 -4.93 6.48
N LEU A 26 -11.99 -4.86 7.30
CA LEU A 26 -13.27 -4.27 6.91
C LEU A 26 -13.28 -2.73 6.94
N SER A 27 -12.38 -2.10 7.71
CA SER A 27 -12.29 -0.64 7.80
C SER A 27 -11.73 0.07 6.56
N GLY A 28 -11.15 -0.69 5.61
CA GLY A 28 -10.53 -0.14 4.39
C GLY A 28 -11.48 0.10 3.22
N CYS A 29 -12.72 -0.39 3.29
CA CYS A 29 -13.66 -0.32 2.17
C CYS A 29 -14.57 0.92 2.27
N VAL A 30 -14.02 2.10 2.00
CA VAL A 30 -14.84 3.31 1.83
C VAL A 30 -15.50 3.30 0.45
N SER A 31 -16.83 3.36 0.43
CA SER A 31 -17.59 3.33 -0.82
C SER A 31 -17.40 4.62 -1.63
N ALA A 32 -17.68 4.56 -2.94
CA ALA A 32 -17.61 5.76 -3.79
C ALA A 32 -18.64 6.83 -3.36
N GLU A 33 -19.76 6.39 -2.80
CA GLU A 33 -20.83 7.26 -2.31
C GLU A 33 -20.40 7.99 -1.04
N GLU A 34 -19.81 7.26 -0.09
CA GLU A 34 -19.31 7.79 1.17
C GLU A 34 -18.18 8.82 0.96
N ARG A 35 -17.33 8.61 -0.06
CA ARG A 35 -16.35 9.61 -0.51
C ARG A 35 -17.02 10.87 -1.04
N ARG A 36 -18.03 10.72 -1.91
CA ARG A 36 -18.77 11.87 -2.45
C ARG A 36 -19.45 12.66 -1.34
N TYR A 37 -19.97 12.00 -0.32
CA TYR A 37 -20.54 12.66 0.86
C TYR A 37 -19.49 13.41 1.68
N ALA A 38 -18.31 12.82 1.90
CA ALA A 38 -17.21 13.48 2.58
C ALA A 38 -16.70 14.71 1.81
N ASP A 39 -16.56 14.60 0.49
CA ASP A 39 -16.19 15.71 -0.39
C ASP A 39 -17.25 16.81 -0.38
N ALA A 40 -18.54 16.44 -0.47
CA ALA A 40 -19.65 17.36 -0.42
C ALA A 40 -19.64 18.17 0.88
N ASN A 41 -19.45 17.50 2.01
CA ASN A 41 -19.35 18.14 3.32
C ASN A 41 -18.13 19.07 3.38
N THR A 42 -16.99 18.64 2.84
CA THR A 42 -15.77 19.46 2.76
C THR A 42 -16.00 20.72 1.93
N CYS A 43 -16.59 20.59 0.74
CA CYS A 43 -16.87 21.72 -0.14
C CYS A 43 -17.87 22.70 0.50
N GLN A 44 -18.91 22.20 1.16
CA GLN A 44 -19.83 23.04 1.93
C GLN A 44 -19.11 23.76 3.07
N SER A 45 -18.22 23.08 3.80
CA SER A 45 -17.44 23.68 4.89
C SER A 45 -16.50 24.79 4.42
N PHE A 46 -16.06 24.75 3.16
CA PHE A 46 -15.28 25.82 2.51
C PHE A 46 -16.13 26.96 1.97
N GLY A 47 -17.44 26.96 2.25
CA GLY A 47 -18.35 28.04 1.83
C GLY A 47 -18.83 27.90 0.39
N ALA A 48 -18.72 26.72 -0.22
CA ALA A 48 -19.30 26.45 -1.52
C ALA A 48 -20.69 25.79 -1.35
N PRO A 49 -21.80 26.54 -1.43
CA PRO A 49 -23.14 25.99 -1.22
C PRO A 49 -23.54 25.06 -2.36
N TYR A 50 -24.29 24.01 -2.05
CA TYR A 50 -24.76 23.03 -3.03
C TYR A 50 -25.48 23.71 -4.21
N GLY A 51 -25.18 23.24 -5.43
CA GLY A 51 -25.74 23.79 -6.68
C GLY A 51 -25.06 25.07 -7.19
N SER A 52 -24.11 25.65 -6.44
CA SER A 52 -23.32 26.78 -6.93
C SER A 52 -22.18 26.34 -7.86
N PRO A 53 -21.70 27.22 -8.76
CA PRO A 53 -20.49 26.98 -9.53
C PRO A 53 -19.27 26.70 -8.63
N ALA A 54 -19.18 27.37 -7.48
CA ALA A 54 -18.12 27.15 -6.50
C ALA A 54 -18.13 25.71 -5.96
N TYR A 55 -19.31 25.13 -5.74
CA TYR A 55 -19.44 23.75 -5.28
C TYR A 55 -19.00 22.76 -6.34
N THR A 56 -19.44 22.95 -7.59
CA THR A 56 -19.01 22.11 -8.71
C THR A 56 -17.49 22.16 -8.91
N ASN A 57 -16.89 23.36 -8.85
CA ASN A 57 -15.45 23.51 -8.97
C ASN A 57 -14.69 22.84 -7.83
N CYS A 58 -15.19 22.97 -6.59
CA CYS A 58 -14.60 22.28 -5.45
C CYS A 58 -14.66 20.75 -5.63
N MET A 59 -15.81 20.20 -6.01
CA MET A 59 -15.96 18.76 -6.22
C MET A 59 -15.06 18.23 -7.35
N LEU A 60 -14.94 18.97 -8.45
CA LEU A 60 -14.04 18.62 -9.55
C LEU A 60 -12.58 18.68 -9.12
N GLU A 61 -12.20 19.66 -8.32
CA GLU A 61 -10.84 19.75 -7.77
C GLU A 61 -10.53 18.57 -6.84
N GLN A 62 -11.47 18.18 -5.98
CA GLN A 62 -11.32 16.99 -5.13
C GLN A 62 -11.08 15.73 -5.95
N GLN A 63 -11.84 15.56 -7.05
CA GLN A 63 -11.64 14.46 -7.97
C GLN A 63 -10.26 14.52 -8.63
N ARG A 64 -9.87 15.68 -9.17
CA ARG A 64 -8.58 15.87 -9.84
C ARG A 64 -7.40 15.57 -8.92
N ARG A 65 -7.48 15.96 -7.64
CA ARG A 65 -6.42 15.65 -6.66
C ARG A 65 -6.23 14.15 -6.50
N ARG A 66 -7.31 13.38 -6.38
CA ARG A 66 -7.23 11.92 -6.26
C ARG A 66 -6.70 11.26 -7.52
N ASP A 67 -7.17 11.70 -8.69
CA ASP A 67 -6.70 11.15 -9.97
C ASP A 67 -5.19 11.40 -10.11
N ASN A 68 -4.71 12.58 -9.69
CA ASN A 68 -3.28 12.89 -9.67
C ASN A 68 -2.49 12.07 -8.63
N GLU A 69 -3.03 11.89 -7.42
CA GLU A 69 -2.42 11.04 -6.38
C GLU A 69 -2.28 9.59 -6.85
N GLU A 70 -3.29 9.06 -7.55
CA GLU A 70 -3.26 7.73 -8.13
C GLU A 70 -2.18 7.60 -9.22
N LEU A 71 -2.13 8.57 -10.14
CA LEU A 71 -1.09 8.63 -11.17
C LEU A 71 0.31 8.70 -10.56
N GLU A 72 0.51 9.55 -9.54
CA GLU A 72 1.81 9.67 -8.87
C GLU A 72 2.19 8.38 -8.15
N SER A 73 1.24 7.70 -7.51
CA SER A 73 1.46 6.40 -6.87
C SER A 73 1.91 5.33 -7.87
N LEU A 74 1.27 5.28 -9.03
CA LEU A 74 1.64 4.37 -10.12
C LEU A 74 3.04 4.68 -10.66
N GLU A 75 3.37 5.94 -10.88
CA GLU A 75 4.70 6.33 -11.37
C GLU A 75 5.79 6.01 -10.35
N ARG A 76 5.57 6.27 -9.05
CA ARG A 76 6.50 5.88 -7.98
C ARG A 76 6.72 4.37 -7.95
N THR A 77 5.66 3.58 -8.15
CA THR A 77 5.75 2.12 -8.22
C THR A 77 6.55 1.66 -9.45
N ARG A 78 6.32 2.30 -10.60
CA ARG A 78 7.06 2.05 -11.84
C ARG A 78 8.56 2.30 -11.65
N LEU A 79 8.93 3.47 -11.11
CA LEU A 79 10.31 3.84 -10.83
C LEU A 79 10.98 2.88 -9.83
N THR A 80 10.27 2.50 -8.77
CA THR A 80 10.79 1.55 -7.78
C THR A 80 11.08 0.19 -8.41
N THR A 81 10.19 -0.28 -9.29
CA THR A 81 10.37 -1.53 -10.02
C THR A 81 11.55 -1.46 -10.99
N GLU A 82 11.72 -0.34 -11.68
CA GLU A 82 12.84 -0.07 -12.58
C GLU A 82 14.17 -0.09 -11.83
N ILE A 83 14.28 0.63 -10.71
CA ILE A 83 15.47 0.64 -9.85
C ILE A 83 15.80 -0.77 -9.35
N ALA A 84 14.81 -1.54 -8.92
CA ALA A 84 15.01 -2.90 -8.45
C ALA A 84 15.56 -3.82 -9.55
N ARG A 85 15.04 -3.68 -10.77
CA ARG A 85 15.52 -4.43 -11.94
C ARG A 85 16.96 -4.05 -12.29
N ASP A 86 17.27 -2.76 -12.29
CA ASP A 86 18.62 -2.28 -12.60
C ASP A 86 19.64 -2.73 -11.55
N ALA A 87 19.27 -2.72 -10.27
CA ALA A 87 20.09 -3.26 -9.21
C ALA A 87 20.41 -4.76 -9.42
N GLN A 88 19.43 -5.55 -9.88
CA GLN A 88 19.65 -6.97 -10.21
C GLN A 88 20.61 -7.15 -11.39
N ILE A 89 20.44 -6.35 -12.46
CA ILE A 89 21.33 -6.39 -13.64
C ILE A 89 22.77 -6.05 -13.24
N MET A 90 22.95 -5.01 -12.42
CA MET A 90 24.26 -4.59 -11.93
C MET A 90 24.89 -5.66 -11.03
N ALA A 91 24.11 -6.31 -10.16
CA ALA A 91 24.57 -7.41 -9.33
C ALA A 91 25.01 -8.62 -10.16
N ASP A 92 24.26 -8.99 -11.20
CA ASP A 92 24.62 -10.10 -12.10
C ASP A 92 25.88 -9.78 -12.90
N ARG A 93 26.01 -8.55 -13.43
CA ARG A 93 27.24 -8.12 -14.10
C ARG A 93 28.44 -8.20 -13.16
N ALA A 94 28.32 -7.66 -11.95
CA ALA A 94 29.38 -7.72 -10.95
C ALA A 94 29.75 -9.16 -10.58
N ARG A 95 28.77 -10.07 -10.50
CA ARG A 95 29.02 -11.51 -10.30
C ARG A 95 29.82 -12.10 -11.45
N ARG A 96 29.41 -11.85 -12.71
CA ARG A 96 30.12 -12.35 -13.89
C ARG A 96 31.56 -11.86 -13.94
N GLU A 97 31.81 -10.59 -13.63
CA GLU A 97 33.17 -10.03 -13.56
C GLU A 97 34.03 -10.72 -12.50
N ARG A 98 33.47 -10.99 -11.32
CA ARG A 98 34.17 -11.73 -10.25
C ARG A 98 34.52 -13.16 -10.70
N CYS A 99 33.58 -13.85 -11.36
CA CYS A 99 33.81 -15.20 -11.89
C CYS A 99 34.81 -15.23 -13.03
N HIS A 100 34.86 -14.18 -13.87
CA HIS A 100 35.86 -14.07 -14.92
C HIS A 100 37.27 -13.87 -14.34
N ARG A 101 37.39 -13.11 -13.24
CA ARG A 101 38.68 -12.89 -12.58
C ARG A 101 39.15 -14.10 -11.78
N ASP A 102 38.22 -14.78 -11.11
CA ASP A 102 38.48 -15.90 -10.20
C ASP A 102 37.38 -16.97 -10.37
N PRO A 103 37.59 -17.94 -11.27
CA PRO A 103 36.57 -18.93 -11.62
C PRO A 103 36.32 -19.96 -10.52
N ASP A 104 37.22 -20.08 -9.53
CA ASP A 104 37.11 -21.07 -8.45
C ASP A 104 36.16 -20.66 -7.32
N ARG A 105 35.61 -19.44 -7.37
CA ARG A 105 34.65 -18.97 -6.37
C ARG A 105 33.41 -19.84 -6.33
N ARG A 106 32.95 -20.12 -5.10
CA ARG A 106 31.72 -20.90 -4.85
C ARG A 106 30.48 -20.30 -5.53
N GLU A 107 30.41 -18.98 -5.63
CA GLU A 107 29.30 -18.27 -6.29
C GLU A 107 29.21 -18.51 -7.81
N CYS A 108 30.27 -19.03 -8.45
CA CYS A 108 30.36 -19.27 -9.89
C CYS A 108 30.03 -20.71 -10.31
N ARG A 109 29.99 -21.64 -9.35
CA ARG A 109 29.67 -23.07 -9.58
C ARG A 109 28.17 -23.37 -9.51
N ARG A 110 27.33 -22.36 -9.24
CA ARG A 110 25.87 -22.45 -9.21
C ARG A 110 25.23 -21.78 -10.41
#